data_AF-A0A1E7LS47-F1
#
_entry.id   AF-A0A1E7LS47-F1
#
_cell.length_a   1.000
_cell.length_b   1.000
_cell.length_c   1.000
_cell.angle_alpha   90.00
_cell.angle_beta   90.00
_cell.angle_gamma   90.00
#
_symmetry.space_group_name_H-M   'P 1'
#
loop_
_entity.id
_entity.type
_entity.pdbx_description
1 polymer ?
#
loop_
_entity_poly.entity_id
_entity_poly.type
_entity_poly.pdbx_seq_one_letter_code
_entity_poly.pdbx_strand_id
1 'polypeptide(L)'
;MTAAQLPPVAPEVTATLVEDLSPRLRKRLDAAVTKLAARPTHRDGDTVTVAVDDDTELRLHAPGGVVATVDAITCGCLLAPACLHRAAAACAAPAADPPSEPVPDAAPEPGSAADPTLEPTRATPRQPAPAPAAQPATTPPDSTPLTTTPHATDSTPATSAPALAPAPAPAPEEASPAQREA
;
A
#
# COMPACT_ATOMS: atom_id res chain seq x y z
N MET A 1 -16.16 13.23 18.24
CA MET A 1 -14.84 12.59 18.14
C MET A 1 -14.32 12.86 16.74
N THR A 2 -13.22 13.60 16.60
CA THR A 2 -12.64 13.91 15.30
C THR A 2 -11.96 12.65 14.79
N ALA A 3 -12.42 12.10 13.66
CA ALA A 3 -11.72 11.02 12.99
C ALA A 3 -10.30 11.48 12.67
N ALA A 4 -9.28 10.71 13.06
CA ALA A 4 -7.90 11.08 12.78
C ALA A 4 -7.66 11.01 11.27
N GLN A 5 -7.24 12.11 10.66
CA GLN A 5 -6.93 12.12 9.23
C GLN A 5 -5.73 11.21 8.92
N LEU A 6 -5.77 10.53 7.77
CA LEU A 6 -4.65 9.73 7.27
C LEU A 6 -3.42 10.62 7.02
N PRO A 7 -2.21 10.11 7.27
CA PRO A 7 -0.97 10.83 6.96
C PRO A 7 -0.81 10.98 5.44
N PRO A 8 -0.17 12.04 4.94
CA PRO A 8 0.21 12.14 3.54
C PRO A 8 1.08 10.96 3.09
N VAL A 9 0.88 10.50 1.86
CA VAL A 9 1.61 9.38 1.25
C VAL A 9 2.31 9.87 -0.01
N ALA A 10 3.57 9.48 -0.18
CA ALA A 10 4.33 9.78 -1.40
C ALA A 10 3.66 9.13 -2.62
N PRO A 11 3.48 9.86 -3.74
CA PRO A 11 2.74 9.36 -4.90
C PRO A 11 3.36 8.09 -5.50
N GLU A 12 4.69 7.92 -5.40
CA GLU A 12 5.42 6.73 -5.86
C GLU A 12 5.00 5.48 -5.07
N VAL A 13 4.79 5.62 -3.76
CA VAL A 13 4.32 4.53 -2.88
C VAL A 13 2.93 4.06 -3.31
N THR A 14 2.04 5.01 -3.60
CA THR A 14 0.69 4.71 -4.08
C THR A 14 0.74 4.00 -5.43
N ALA A 15 1.58 4.46 -6.36
CA ALA A 15 1.74 3.82 -7.66
C ALA A 15 2.22 2.37 -7.54
N THR A 16 3.30 2.12 -6.79
CA THR A 16 3.83 0.77 -6.57
C THR A 16 2.78 -0.17 -5.96
N LEU A 17 2.04 0.29 -4.94
CA LEU A 17 1.01 -0.53 -4.30
C LEU A 17 -0.12 -0.93 -5.25
N VAL A 18 -0.52 -0.04 -6.16
CA VAL A 18 -1.57 -0.33 -7.15
C VAL A 18 -1.06 -1.27 -8.25
N GLU A 19 0.20 -1.11 -8.66
CA GLU A 19 0.86 -1.98 -9.63
C GLU A 19 1.01 -3.42 -9.12
N ASP A 20 1.28 -3.61 -7.84
CA ASP A 20 1.40 -4.95 -7.23
C ASP A 20 0.06 -5.69 -7.10
N LEU A 21 -1.07 -4.99 -7.23
CA LEU A 21 -2.38 -5.65 -7.17
C LEU A 21 -2.64 -6.52 -8.41
N SER A 22 -3.27 -7.68 -8.20
CA SER A 22 -3.85 -8.44 -9.31
C SER A 22 -4.95 -7.65 -10.02
N PRO A 23 -5.23 -7.89 -11.33
CA PRO A 23 -6.27 -7.18 -12.08
C PRO A 23 -7.67 -7.23 -11.42
N ARG A 24 -7.99 -8.36 -10.78
CA ARG A 24 -9.25 -8.54 -10.05
C ARG A 24 -9.36 -7.62 -8.85
N LEU A 25 -8.25 -7.39 -8.13
CA LEU A 25 -8.22 -6.49 -6.97
C LEU A 25 -8.22 -5.02 -7.40
N ARG A 26 -7.48 -4.66 -8.46
CA ARG A 26 -7.49 -3.29 -9.00
C ARG A 26 -8.89 -2.82 -9.37
N LYS A 27 -9.69 -3.69 -10.00
CA LYS A 27 -11.10 -3.39 -10.33
C LYS A 27 -11.96 -3.04 -9.10
N ARG A 28 -11.58 -3.49 -7.90
CA ARG A 28 -12.31 -3.28 -6.65
C ARG A 28 -11.76 -2.13 -5.81
N LEU A 29 -10.71 -1.45 -6.27
CA LEU A 29 -9.98 -0.44 -5.50
C LEU A 29 -10.86 0.75 -5.09
N ASP A 30 -11.57 1.37 -6.02
CA ASP A 30 -12.38 2.57 -5.70
C ASP A 30 -13.46 2.30 -4.66
N ALA A 31 -14.09 1.13 -4.76
CA ALA A 31 -15.07 0.68 -3.77
C ALA A 31 -14.42 0.44 -2.40
N ALA A 32 -13.18 -0.07 -2.37
CA ALA A 32 -12.44 -0.26 -1.14
C ALA A 32 -11.98 1.09 -0.53
N VAL A 33 -11.53 2.04 -1.34
CA VAL A 33 -11.19 3.42 -0.90
C VAL A 33 -12.39 4.07 -0.22
N THR A 34 -13.56 4.00 -0.86
CA THR A 34 -14.81 4.56 -0.31
C THR A 34 -15.19 3.89 1.02
N LYS A 35 -15.06 2.57 1.13
CA LYS A 35 -15.35 1.84 2.37
C LYS A 35 -14.36 2.18 3.48
N LEU A 36 -13.07 2.26 3.14
CA LEU A 36 -12.02 2.55 4.10
C LEU A 36 -12.16 3.96 4.67
N ALA A 37 -12.56 4.93 3.86
CA ALA A 37 -12.82 6.31 4.31
C ALA A 37 -13.94 6.42 5.36
N ALA A 38 -14.85 5.44 5.43
CA ALA A 38 -15.89 5.37 6.46
C ALA A 38 -15.46 4.61 7.73
N ARG A 39 -14.26 4.01 7.75
CA ARG A 39 -13.75 3.25 8.90
C ARG A 39 -13.18 4.19 9.97
N PRO A 40 -13.29 3.83 11.25
CA PRO A 40 -12.64 4.58 12.31
C PRO A 40 -11.12 4.50 12.20
N THR A 41 -10.47 5.64 12.44
CA THR A 41 -9.02 5.81 12.39
C THR A 41 -8.51 6.32 13.74
N HIS A 42 -7.38 5.78 14.18
CA HIS A 42 -6.70 6.18 15.41
C HIS A 42 -5.27 6.61 15.09
N ARG A 43 -4.85 7.76 15.61
CA ARG A 43 -3.47 8.26 15.44
C ARG A 43 -2.74 8.23 16.78
N ASP A 44 -1.58 7.60 16.77
CA ASP A 44 -0.63 7.53 17.88
C ASP A 44 0.73 8.03 17.39
N GLY A 45 1.05 9.29 17.69
CA GLY A 45 2.26 9.97 17.19
C GLY A 45 2.37 9.92 15.65
N ASP A 46 3.41 9.23 15.19
CA ASP A 46 3.74 9.04 13.77
C ASP A 46 3.09 7.79 13.15
N THR A 47 2.28 7.04 13.92
CA THR A 47 1.55 5.87 13.42
C THR A 47 0.05 6.13 13.38
N VAL A 48 -0.60 5.78 12.27
CA VAL A 48 -2.06 5.75 12.14
C VAL A 48 -2.52 4.31 11.96
N THR A 49 -3.49 3.89 12.78
CA THR A 49 -4.10 2.56 12.71
C THR A 49 -5.55 2.69 12.25
N VAL A 50 -5.96 1.80 11.35
CA VAL A 50 -7.32 1.70 10.82
C VAL A 50 -7.82 0.27 11.02
N ALA A 51 -8.98 0.12 11.65
CA ALA A 51 -9.67 -1.16 11.74
C ALA A 51 -10.36 -1.46 10.40
N VAL A 52 -9.80 -2.40 9.64
CA VAL A 52 -10.31 -2.74 8.30
C VAL A 52 -11.51 -3.69 8.41
N ASP A 53 -11.39 -4.67 9.31
CA ASP A 53 -12.40 -5.65 9.72
C ASP A 53 -12.16 -6.00 11.21
N ASP A 54 -13.02 -6.83 11.82
CA ASP A 54 -12.97 -7.11 13.27
C ASP A 54 -11.64 -7.71 13.76
N ASP A 55 -10.98 -8.52 12.92
CA ASP A 55 -9.69 -9.16 13.23
C ASP A 55 -8.51 -8.60 12.41
N THR A 56 -8.71 -7.53 11.65
CA THR A 56 -7.68 -7.02 10.72
C THR A 56 -7.42 -5.53 10.93
N GLU A 57 -6.18 -5.24 11.32
CA GLU A 57 -5.67 -3.88 11.43
C GLU A 57 -4.73 -3.53 10.27
N LEU A 58 -4.83 -2.28 9.85
CA LEU A 58 -3.94 -1.63 8.90
C LEU A 58 -3.20 -0.50 9.63
N ARG A 59 -1.89 -0.42 9.46
CA ARG A 59 -1.03 0.58 10.09
C ARG A 59 -0.23 1.34 9.05
N LEU A 60 -0.25 2.67 9.15
CA LEU A 60 0.55 3.59 8.36
C LEU A 60 1.56 4.26 9.29
N HIS A 61 2.85 4.05 9.02
CA HIS A 61 3.94 4.67 9.75
C HIS A 61 4.50 5.84 8.92
N ALA A 62 4.43 7.05 9.45
CA ALA A 62 4.81 8.27 8.75
C ALA A 62 5.89 9.02 9.56
N PRO A 63 7.13 8.52 9.59
CA PRO A 63 8.19 9.18 10.33
C PRO A 63 8.48 10.52 9.65
N GLY A 64 8.42 11.62 10.40
CA GLY A 64 8.53 12.96 9.83
C GLY A 64 7.27 13.44 9.10
N GLY A 65 6.12 12.75 9.29
CA GLY A 65 4.81 13.20 8.83
C GLY A 65 4.40 12.74 7.44
N VAL A 66 5.23 11.98 6.71
CA VAL A 66 4.91 11.42 5.39
C VAL A 66 5.24 9.93 5.34
N VAL A 67 4.38 9.15 4.69
CA VAL A 67 4.68 7.75 4.35
C VAL A 67 5.48 7.71 3.05
N ALA A 68 6.79 7.50 3.16
CA ALA A 68 7.73 7.54 2.03
C ALA A 68 8.10 6.16 1.47
N THR A 69 7.77 5.06 2.15
CA THR A 69 8.09 3.71 1.71
C THR A 69 6.88 2.80 1.73
N VAL A 70 6.89 1.78 0.86
CA VAL A 70 5.83 0.78 0.77
C VAL A 70 5.71 -0.01 2.08
N ASP A 71 6.84 -0.41 2.67
CA ASP A 71 6.88 -1.19 3.92
C ASP A 71 6.38 -0.42 5.15
N ALA A 72 6.31 0.91 5.07
CA ALA A 72 5.73 1.73 6.12
C ALA A 72 4.20 1.63 6.19
N ILE A 73 3.56 1.03 5.19
CA ILE A 73 2.15 0.64 5.23
C ILE A 73 2.09 -0.87 5.45
N THR A 74 1.58 -1.31 6.59
CA THR A 74 1.46 -2.73 6.95
C THR A 74 0.01 -3.10 7.19
N CYS A 75 -0.41 -4.28 6.72
CA CYS A 75 -1.77 -4.78 6.93
C CYS A 75 -1.70 -6.23 7.39
N GLY A 76 -2.43 -6.57 8.44
CA GLY A 76 -2.47 -7.91 9.03
C GLY A 76 -3.31 -8.93 8.24
N CYS A 77 -3.90 -8.55 7.10
CA CYS A 77 -4.76 -9.46 6.34
C CYS A 77 -3.95 -10.57 5.65
N LEU A 78 -4.61 -11.70 5.39
CA LEU A 78 -4.00 -12.88 4.75
C LEU A 78 -3.45 -12.65 3.33
N LEU A 79 -3.81 -11.55 2.68
CA LEU A 79 -3.33 -11.19 1.33
C LEU A 79 -2.11 -10.26 1.35
N ALA A 80 -1.55 -9.96 2.53
CA ALA A 80 -0.34 -9.15 2.63
C ALA A 80 0.85 -9.87 1.93
N PRO A 81 1.75 -9.12 1.26
CA PRO A 81 1.80 -7.65 1.16
C PRO A 81 0.90 -7.06 0.05
N ALA A 82 0.51 -7.82 -0.97
CA ALA A 82 -0.26 -7.31 -2.13
C ALA A 82 -1.77 -7.30 -1.88
N CYS A 83 -2.22 -6.63 -0.81
CA CYS A 83 -3.64 -6.59 -0.44
C CYS A 83 -4.33 -5.28 -0.87
N LEU A 84 -5.64 -5.39 -1.13
CA LEU A 84 -6.49 -4.25 -1.51
C LEU A 84 -6.50 -3.14 -0.47
N HIS A 85 -6.37 -3.47 0.81
CA HIS A 85 -6.47 -2.53 1.92
C HIS A 85 -5.29 -1.55 1.97
N ARG A 86 -4.07 -2.01 1.71
CA ARG A 86 -2.87 -1.14 1.66
C ARG A 86 -2.98 -0.13 0.53
N ALA A 87 -3.34 -0.60 -0.67
CA ALA A 87 -3.55 0.27 -1.82
C ALA A 87 -4.70 1.25 -1.58
N ALA A 88 -5.84 0.79 -1.04
CA ALA A 88 -6.97 1.66 -0.73
C ALA A 88 -6.60 2.76 0.28
N ALA A 89 -5.78 2.44 1.27
CA ALA A 89 -5.29 3.42 2.24
C ALA A 89 -4.39 4.48 1.61
N ALA A 90 -3.46 4.05 0.76
CA ALA A 90 -2.58 4.95 0.03
C ALA A 90 -3.37 5.87 -0.93
N CYS A 91 -4.41 5.35 -1.59
CA CYS A 91 -5.29 6.15 -2.46
C CYS A 91 -6.25 7.08 -1.69
N ALA A 92 -6.64 6.72 -0.47
CA ALA A 92 -7.48 7.56 0.39
C ALA A 92 -6.70 8.68 1.09
N ALA A 93 -5.38 8.49 1.25
CA ALA A 93 -4.52 9.45 1.90
C ALA A 93 -4.28 10.69 1.04
N PRO A 94 -4.01 11.86 1.65
CA PRO A 94 -3.51 13.01 0.91
C PRO A 94 -2.20 12.66 0.19
N ALA A 95 -2.02 13.17 -1.03
CA ALA A 95 -0.72 13.08 -1.69
C ALA A 95 0.29 13.99 -0.98
N ALA A 96 1.49 13.49 -0.72
CA ALA A 96 2.60 14.32 -0.29
C ALA A 96 3.07 15.21 -1.46
N ASP A 97 3.49 16.43 -1.15
CA ASP A 97 4.09 17.32 -2.15
C ASP A 97 5.46 16.74 -2.55
N PRO A 98 5.72 16.52 -3.84
CA PRO A 98 7.03 16.06 -4.28
C PRO A 98 8.07 17.14 -3.93
N PRO A 99 9.28 16.77 -3.48
CA PRO A 99 10.32 17.75 -3.24
C PRO A 99 10.56 18.50 -4.56
N SER A 100 10.34 19.82 -4.55
CA SER A 100 10.52 20.67 -5.71
C SER A 100 11.90 20.40 -6.31
N GLU A 101 11.95 19.81 -7.51
CA GLU A 101 13.21 19.59 -8.20
C GLU A 101 13.91 20.94 -8.35
N PRO A 102 15.23 21.03 -8.05
CA PRO A 102 15.97 22.25 -8.30
C PRO A 102 15.91 22.51 -9.80
N VAL A 103 15.15 23.54 -10.18
CA VAL A 103 15.17 24.07 -11.54
C VAL A 103 16.64 24.35 -11.84
N PRO A 104 17.26 23.72 -12.86
CA PRO A 104 18.61 24.09 -13.24
C PRO A 104 18.56 25.57 -13.59
N ASP A 105 19.30 26.36 -12.80
CA ASP A 105 19.52 27.78 -13.01
C ASP A 105 19.76 28.00 -14.50
N ALA A 106 18.84 28.73 -15.14
CA ALA A 106 18.92 28.99 -16.55
C ALA A 106 20.27 29.66 -16.81
N ALA A 107 21.19 28.91 -17.42
CA ALA A 107 22.47 29.42 -17.85
C ALA A 107 22.23 30.70 -18.68
N PRO A 108 22.96 31.79 -18.42
CA PRO A 108 22.78 33.01 -19.20
C PRO A 108 23.11 32.75 -20.67
N GLU A 109 22.20 33.17 -21.55
CA GLU A 109 22.29 33.14 -23.01
C GLU A 109 23.67 33.62 -23.51
N PRO A 110 24.37 32.88 -24.41
CA PRO A 110 25.62 33.36 -25.00
C PRO A 110 25.31 34.29 -26.18
N GLY A 111 25.46 35.60 -25.96
CA GLY A 111 25.25 36.64 -26.96
C GLY A 111 26.46 37.56 -27.20
N SER A 112 27.36 37.11 -28.09
CA SER A 112 28.16 37.92 -29.04
C SER A 112 29.43 38.71 -28.59
N ALA A 113 30.58 38.05 -28.77
CA ALA A 113 31.84 38.44 -29.45
C ALA A 113 32.59 39.77 -29.20
N ALA A 114 33.82 39.67 -28.67
CA ALA A 114 35.05 40.29 -29.23
C ALA A 114 36.36 39.67 -28.66
N ASP A 115 37.04 38.90 -29.52
CA ASP A 115 38.49 38.60 -29.72
C ASP A 115 39.47 38.16 -28.59
N PRO A 116 40.51 37.35 -28.93
CA PRO A 116 41.18 36.38 -28.07
C PRO A 116 42.53 36.86 -27.55
N THR A 117 43.05 36.25 -26.48
CA THR A 117 44.48 36.30 -26.13
C THR A 117 44.82 35.20 -25.12
N LEU A 118 45.67 34.27 -25.60
CA LEU A 118 46.63 33.42 -24.88
C LEU A 118 46.17 32.05 -24.30
N GLU A 119 46.43 31.01 -25.10
CA GLU A 119 47.01 29.73 -24.67
C GLU A 119 48.33 29.93 -23.87
N PRO A 120 48.91 28.95 -23.10
CA PRO A 120 48.85 27.51 -23.36
C PRO A 120 48.82 26.52 -22.17
N THR A 121 48.43 25.29 -22.51
CA THR A 121 48.92 23.98 -22.03
C THR A 121 48.88 23.62 -20.54
N ARG A 122 48.19 22.51 -20.22
CA ARG A 122 48.88 21.34 -19.64
C ARG A 122 48.06 20.05 -19.74
N ALA A 123 48.60 19.13 -20.51
CA ALA A 123 48.79 17.71 -20.23
C ALA A 123 47.70 16.95 -19.44
N THR A 124 47.03 16.06 -20.18
CA THR A 124 46.46 14.80 -19.71
C THR A 124 47.43 14.04 -18.79
N PRO A 125 46.91 13.29 -17.81
CA PRO A 125 47.12 11.85 -17.91
C PRO A 125 45.82 11.04 -17.75
N ARG A 126 45.68 10.15 -18.71
CA ARG A 126 44.82 8.98 -18.79
C ARG A 126 45.22 7.95 -17.74
N GLN A 127 44.27 7.42 -16.95
CA GLN A 127 44.16 6.01 -16.50
C GLN A 127 43.22 5.87 -15.28
N PRO A 128 42.74 4.65 -14.95
CA PRO A 128 42.18 3.59 -15.79
C PRO A 128 40.78 3.15 -15.31
N ALA A 129 40.02 2.54 -16.21
CA ALA A 129 38.84 1.76 -15.87
C ALA A 129 39.25 0.47 -15.11
N PRO A 130 38.56 0.08 -14.03
CA PRO A 130 38.58 -1.30 -13.56
C PRO A 130 37.66 -2.17 -14.44
N ALA A 131 38.27 -3.21 -15.01
CA ALA A 131 37.58 -4.30 -15.70
C ALA A 131 36.75 -5.15 -14.70
N PRO A 132 35.70 -5.86 -15.16
CA PRO A 132 34.79 -6.61 -14.31
C PRO A 132 35.45 -7.90 -13.80
N ALA A 133 35.44 -8.11 -12.48
CA ALA A 133 35.86 -9.37 -11.88
C ALA A 133 34.67 -10.34 -11.83
N ALA A 134 34.80 -11.35 -12.68
CA ALA A 134 34.27 -12.70 -12.63
C ALA A 134 33.39 -13.10 -11.43
N GLN A 135 32.17 -13.55 -11.77
CA GLN A 135 31.37 -14.44 -10.95
C GLN A 135 32.06 -15.80 -10.76
N PRO A 136 31.95 -16.43 -9.58
CA PRO A 136 31.89 -17.88 -9.46
C PRO A 136 30.43 -18.30 -9.32
N ALA A 137 29.91 -18.93 -10.39
CA ALA A 137 28.76 -19.80 -10.30
C ALA A 137 29.12 -20.99 -9.40
N THR A 138 28.38 -21.17 -8.31
CA THR A 138 28.30 -22.45 -7.60
C THR A 138 26.84 -22.89 -7.59
N THR A 139 26.53 -23.68 -8.61
CA THR A 139 25.62 -24.84 -8.61
C THR A 139 24.65 -24.97 -7.44
N PRO A 140 23.33 -24.90 -7.69
CA PRO A 140 22.35 -25.49 -6.77
C PRO A 140 22.48 -27.03 -6.78
N PRO A 141 22.31 -27.72 -5.64
CA PRO A 141 22.05 -29.15 -5.68
C PRO A 141 20.69 -29.40 -6.33
N ASP A 142 20.77 -30.12 -7.44
CA ASP A 142 19.72 -30.92 -8.05
C ASP A 142 19.19 -31.98 -7.06
N SER A 143 18.04 -32.59 -7.40
CA SER A 143 17.34 -33.71 -6.75
C SER A 143 16.33 -33.28 -5.67
N THR A 144 15.01 -33.38 -5.85
CA THR A 144 14.19 -34.27 -6.70
C THR A 144 12.73 -33.76 -6.73
N PRO A 145 12.01 -33.83 -7.85
CA PRO A 145 10.55 -33.74 -7.86
C PRO A 145 9.95 -35.07 -7.40
N LEU A 146 9.35 -35.09 -6.21
CA LEU A 146 8.42 -36.15 -5.84
C LEU A 146 7.05 -35.81 -6.46
N THR A 147 6.84 -36.39 -7.64
CA THR A 147 5.51 -36.76 -8.11
C THR A 147 4.88 -37.70 -7.08
N THR A 148 3.93 -37.18 -6.31
CA THR A 148 2.88 -38.01 -5.73
C THR A 148 1.55 -37.34 -6.03
N THR A 149 0.90 -37.89 -7.06
CA THR A 149 -0.52 -37.73 -7.40
C THR A 149 -1.42 -38.17 -6.22
N PRO A 150 -2.73 -37.85 -6.28
CA PRO A 150 -3.51 -37.36 -5.14
C PRO A 150 -4.02 -38.49 -4.25
N HIS A 151 -4.09 -38.24 -2.95
CA HIS A 151 -5.01 -38.95 -2.07
C HIS A 151 -6.17 -38.02 -1.72
N ALA A 152 -7.25 -38.21 -2.47
CA ALA A 152 -8.59 -37.90 -1.99
C ALA A 152 -8.95 -38.91 -0.89
N THR A 153 -9.14 -38.40 0.32
CA THR A 153 -10.02 -38.94 1.35
C THR A 153 -10.61 -37.71 2.01
N ASP A 154 -11.69 -37.15 1.46
CA ASP A 154 -13.05 -37.47 1.89
C ASP A 154 -13.07 -37.86 3.38
N SER A 155 -13.23 -36.85 4.23
CA SER A 155 -13.45 -37.00 5.67
C SER A 155 -14.23 -35.80 6.17
N THR A 156 -15.47 -35.70 5.70
CA THR A 156 -16.62 -35.14 6.45
C THR A 156 -17.81 -36.03 6.06
N PRO A 157 -18.59 -36.57 7.02
CA PRO A 157 -19.23 -35.72 8.02
C PRO A 157 -19.32 -36.34 9.43
N ALA A 158 -19.20 -35.49 10.46
CA ALA A 158 -19.85 -35.76 11.74
C ALA A 158 -20.65 -34.53 12.12
N THR A 159 -21.89 -34.54 11.65
CA THR A 159 -22.97 -33.70 12.17
C THR A 159 -23.11 -34.02 13.66
N SER A 160 -23.11 -32.99 14.50
CA SER A 160 -23.58 -33.10 15.87
C SER A 160 -24.35 -31.83 16.17
N ALA A 161 -25.61 -31.86 15.74
CA ALA A 161 -26.65 -31.05 16.32
C ALA A 161 -26.98 -31.56 17.73
N PRO A 162 -27.25 -30.66 18.67
CA PRO A 162 -28.38 -30.82 19.56
C PRO A 162 -29.50 -29.88 19.11
N ALA A 163 -30.66 -30.48 18.87
CA ALA A 163 -31.92 -29.78 18.65
C ALA A 163 -32.59 -29.44 19.99
N LEU A 164 -33.46 -28.42 19.93
CA LEU A 164 -34.40 -27.86 20.91
C LEU A 164 -33.81 -26.82 21.88
N ALA A 165 -34.33 -25.59 21.99
CA ALA A 165 -35.67 -25.08 21.63
C ALA A 165 -35.64 -23.57 21.27
N PRO A 166 -36.62 -23.07 20.48
CA PRO A 166 -36.82 -21.65 20.24
C PRO A 166 -37.66 -21.00 21.35
N ALA A 167 -37.34 -19.76 21.69
CA ALA A 167 -38.17 -18.86 22.50
C ALA A 167 -38.09 -17.43 21.92
N PRO A 168 -39.15 -16.61 22.12
CA PRO A 168 -39.84 -15.93 21.03
C PRO A 168 -39.36 -14.50 20.73
N ALA A 169 -39.71 -14.04 19.53
CA ALA A 169 -39.63 -12.65 19.09
C ALA A 169 -40.40 -11.70 20.05
N PRO A 170 -39.86 -10.51 20.38
CA PRO A 170 -40.67 -9.42 20.89
C PRO A 170 -41.57 -8.88 19.77
N ALA A 171 -42.83 -8.65 20.13
CA ALA A 171 -43.92 -8.20 19.29
C ALA A 171 -43.65 -6.86 18.57
N PRO A 172 -44.34 -6.58 17.44
CA PRO A 172 -44.48 -5.21 16.95
C PRO A 172 -45.32 -4.41 17.96
N GLU A 173 -44.72 -3.41 18.60
CA GLU A 173 -45.47 -2.42 19.35
C GLU A 173 -46.33 -1.61 18.38
N GLU A 174 -47.60 -1.55 18.75
CA GLU A 174 -48.71 -1.05 17.95
C GLU A 174 -48.51 0.39 17.49
N ALA A 175 -49.04 0.63 16.28
CA ALA A 175 -49.42 1.94 15.80
C ALA A 175 -50.25 2.67 16.86
N SER A 176 -49.74 3.80 17.35
CA SER A 176 -50.47 4.78 18.14
C SER A 176 -51.63 5.37 17.32
N PRO A 177 -52.91 5.16 17.67
CA PRO A 177 -54.03 5.89 17.08
C PRO A 177 -54.20 7.20 17.87
N ALA A 178 -53.41 8.21 17.52
CA ALA A 178 -53.52 9.56 18.11
C ALA A 178 -53.57 10.68 17.06
N GLN A 179 -54.08 10.39 15.85
CA GLN A 179 -54.38 11.41 14.84
C GLN A 179 -55.74 11.18 14.20
N ARG A 180 -56.79 11.35 15.00
CA ARG A 180 -58.07 11.89 14.54
C ARG A 180 -58.47 12.94 15.57
N GLU A 181 -58.51 14.20 15.11
CA GLU A 181 -59.21 15.38 15.65
C GLU A 181 -58.32 16.63 15.60
N ALA A 182 -58.33 17.29 14.44
CA ALA A 182 -58.39 18.75 14.24
C ALA A 182 -58.57 19.04 12.75
#